data_AF-A0A919WQR4-F1
#
_entry.id   AF-A0A919WQR4-F1
#
_cell.length_a   1.000
_cell.length_b   1.000
_cell.length_c   1.000
_cell.angle_alpha   90.00
_cell.angle_beta   90.00
_cell.angle_gamma   90.00
#
_symmetry.space_group_name_H-M   'P 1'
#
loop_
_entity.id
_entity.type
_entity.pdbx_description
1 polymer ?
#
loop_
_entity_poly.entity_id
_entity_poly.type
_entity_poly.pdbx_seq_one_letter_code
_entity_poly.pdbx_strand_id
1 'polypeptide(L)' 'MNLTTIQQSVFLALNTEWQTPKQIADQVQKEDLSIVNQAIIDLMHEGLVQTNPVVLGTYRLTTDGSIAKSNLRGE' A
#
# COMPACT_ATOMS: atom_id res chain seq x y z
N MET A 1 -2.40 11.80 9.57
CA MET A 1 -3.03 10.61 8.99
C MET A 1 -3.19 9.57 10.08
N ASN A 2 -4.40 9.07 10.33
CA ASN A 2 -4.66 8.05 11.35
C ASN A 2 -4.91 6.71 10.66
N LEU A 3 -3.84 6.04 10.25
CA LEU A 3 -3.93 4.71 9.67
C LEU A 3 -4.16 3.65 10.74
N THR A 4 -5.03 2.69 10.45
CA THR A 4 -5.15 1.46 11.25
C THR A 4 -3.86 0.64 11.17
N THR A 5 -3.64 -0.27 12.12
CA THR A 5 -2.47 -1.16 12.12
C THR A 5 -2.31 -1.91 10.80
N ILE A 6 -3.41 -2.36 10.20
CA ILE A 6 -3.36 -3.09 8.93
C ILE A 6 -3.00 -2.19 7.76
N GLN A 7 -3.58 -0.98 7.68
CA GLN A 7 -3.22 -0.02 6.65
C GLN A 7 -1.76 0.41 6.79
N GLN A 8 -1.25 0.60 8.01
CA GLN A 8 0.18 0.88 8.24
C GLN A 8 1.06 -0.26 7.75
N SER A 9 0.75 -1.52 8.09
CA SER A 9 1.52 -2.66 7.61
C SER A 9 1.54 -2.76 6.08
N VAL A 10 0.37 -2.61 5.44
CA VAL A 10 0.24 -2.62 3.98
C VAL A 10 1.01 -1.46 3.35
N PHE A 11 0.91 -0.26 3.92
CA PHE A 11 1.63 0.94 3.48
C PHE A 11 3.15 0.77 3.60
N LEU A 12 3.62 0.15 4.69
CA LEU A 12 5.03 -0.13 4.91
C LEU A 12 5.57 -1.23 3.99
N ALA A 13 4.73 -2.15 3.51
CA ALA A 13 5.11 -3.19 2.54
C ALA A 13 5.11 -2.67 1.09
N LEU A 14 4.24 -1.73 0.75
CA LEU A 14 4.20 -1.11 -0.57
C LEU A 14 5.49 -0.35 -0.88
N ASN A 15 5.93 -0.37 -2.14
CA ASN A 15 7.08 0.39 -2.62
C ASN A 15 6.76 1.10 -3.96
N THR A 16 7.79 1.63 -4.63
CA THR A 16 7.63 2.37 -5.89
C THR A 16 7.48 1.47 -7.12
N GLU A 17 7.67 0.17 -6.97
CA GLU A 17 7.42 -0.83 -8.00
C GLU A 17 5.96 -1.29 -7.98
N TRP A 18 5.49 -1.79 -9.13
CA TRP A 18 4.13 -2.32 -9.26
C TRP A 18 4.01 -3.68 -8.60
N GLN A 19 3.07 -3.80 -7.67
CA GLN A 19 2.83 -5.02 -6.87
C GLN A 19 1.38 -5.44 -6.93
N THR A 20 1.14 -6.75 -7.00
CA THR A 20 -0.19 -7.34 -6.82
C THR A 20 -0.57 -7.40 -5.34
N PRO A 21 -1.88 -7.44 -5.00
CA PRO A 21 -2.35 -7.67 -3.64
C PRO A 21 -1.73 -8.90 -2.99
N LYS A 22 -1.52 -9.97 -3.77
CA LYS A 22 -0.88 -11.19 -3.29
C LYS A 22 0.56 -10.95 -2.85
N GLN A 23 1.36 -10.27 -3.68
CA GLN A 23 2.75 -9.94 -3.32
C GLN A 23 2.84 -9.03 -2.09
N ILE A 24 1.86 -8.14 -1.89
CA ILE A 24 1.78 -7.27 -0.71
C ILE A 24 1.38 -8.10 0.51
N ALA A 25 0.37 -8.96 0.38
CA ALA A 25 -0.12 -9.85 1.42
C ALA A 25 0.97 -10.81 1.94
N ASP A 26 1.77 -11.39 1.02
CA ASP A 26 2.91 -12.24 1.35
C ASP A 26 3.94 -11.49 2.21
N GLN A 27 4.18 -10.20 1.94
CA GLN A 27 5.13 -9.37 2.70
C GLN A 27 4.64 -9.03 4.10
N VAL A 28 3.34 -8.82 4.27
CA VAL A 28 2.74 -8.54 5.59
C VAL A 28 2.29 -9.82 6.32
N GLN A 29 2.60 -11.00 5.77
CA GLN A 29 2.18 -12.31 6.29
C GLN A 29 0.67 -12.36 6.55
N LYS A 30 -0.13 -11.88 5.59
CA LYS A 30 -1.59 -11.90 5.64
C LYS A 30 -2.15 -12.87 4.62
N GLU A 31 -2.98 -13.79 5.10
CA GLU A 31 -3.66 -14.77 4.24
C GLU A 31 -4.91 -14.19 3.56
N ASP A 32 -5.54 -13.19 4.20
CA ASP A 32 -6.76 -12.57 3.68
C ASP A 32 -6.46 -11.41 2.73
N LEU A 33 -6.54 -11.70 1.43
CA LEU A 33 -6.38 -10.72 0.36
C LEU A 33 -7.46 -9.63 0.36
N SER A 34 -8.64 -9.91 0.91
CA SER A 34 -9.75 -8.93 0.98
C SER A 34 -9.39 -7.81 1.94
N ILE A 35 -8.79 -8.15 3.09
CA ILE A 35 -8.30 -7.18 4.07
C ILE A 35 -7.18 -6.33 3.47
N VAL A 36 -6.24 -6.96 2.76
CA VAL A 36 -5.13 -6.25 2.09
C VAL A 36 -5.66 -5.33 0.99
N ASN A 37 -6.60 -5.80 0.17
CA ASN A 37 -7.24 -4.99 -0.87
C ASN A 37 -8.00 -3.79 -0.30
N GLN A 38 -8.76 -3.98 0.77
CA GLN A 38 -9.46 -2.87 1.40
C GLN A 38 -8.48 -1.81 1.91
N ALA A 39 -7.38 -2.23 2.56
CA ALA A 39 -6.34 -1.31 3.00
C ALA A 39 -5.68 -0.57 1.83
N ILE A 40 -5.43 -1.23 0.69
CA ILE A 40 -4.91 -0.58 -0.53
C ILE A 40 -5.89 0.48 -1.04
N ILE A 41 -7.19 0.14 -1.11
CA ILE A 41 -8.24 1.07 -1.55
C ILE A 41 -8.31 2.30 -0.64
N ASP A 42 -8.26 2.10 0.68
CA ASP A 42 -8.27 3.21 1.63
C ASP A 42 -7.04 4.12 1.43
N LEU A 43 -5.85 3.53 1.25
CA LEU A 43 -4.62 4.27 0.96
C LEU A 43 -4.65 5.01 -0.39
N MET A 44 -5.39 4.49 -1.36
CA MET A 44 -5.62 5.18 -2.64
C MET A 44 -6.52 6.40 -2.45
N HIS A 45 -7.58 6.31 -1.65
CA HIS A 45 -8.43 7.47 -1.33
C HIS A 45 -7.67 8.58 -0.61
N GLU A 46 -6.64 8.23 0.14
CA GLU A 46 -5.71 9.17 0.79
C GLU A 46 -4.62 9.71 -0.16
N GLY A 47 -4.59 9.28 -1.42
CA GLY A 47 -3.62 9.73 -2.43
C GLY A 47 -2.20 9.18 -2.26
N LEU A 48 -2.00 8.22 -1.35
CA LEU A 48 -0.68 7.66 -1.07
C LEU A 48 -0.32 6.47 -1.96
N VAL A 49 -1.32 5.83 -2.54
CA VAL A 49 -1.18 4.67 -3.41
C VAL A 49 -1.89 4.96 -4.72
N GLN A 50 -1.34 4.43 -5.82
CA GLN A 50 -1.95 4.53 -7.14
C GLN A 50 -2.07 3.14 -7.76
N THR A 51 -3.10 2.98 -8.57
CA THR A 51 -3.32 1.79 -9.41
C THR A 51 -2.59 1.97 -10.75
N ASN A 52 -2.14 0.86 -11.32
CA ASN A 52 -1.52 0.86 -12.63
C ASN A 52 -2.60 0.98 -13.73
N PRO A 53 -2.54 1.98 -14.61
CA PRO A 53 -3.52 2.15 -15.68
C PRO A 53 -3.38 1.12 -16.81
N VAL A 54 -2.24 0.42 -16.90
CA VAL A 54 -1.93 -0.55 -17.97
C VAL A 54 -2.11 -1.99 -17.48
N VAL A 55 -1.61 -2.30 -16.28
CA VAL A 55 -1.65 -3.65 -15.69
C VAL A 55 -2.62 -3.67 -14.52
N LEU A 56 -3.87 -4.02 -14.82
CA LEU A 56 -4.96 -4.06 -13.83
C LEU A 56 -4.59 -4.93 -12.61
N GLY A 57 -4.98 -4.46 -11.43
CA GLY A 57 -4.73 -5.16 -10.18
C GLY A 57 -3.29 -5.07 -9.67
N THR A 58 -2.54 -4.07 -10.12
CA THR A 58 -1.22 -3.73 -9.54
C THR A 58 -1.20 -2.32 -8.98
N TYR A 59 -0.48 -2.16 -7.88
CA TYR A 59 -0.48 -0.96 -7.05
C TYR A 59 0.95 -0.58 -6.68
N ARG A 60 1.20 0.72 -6.46
CA ARG A 60 2.47 1.24 -5.96
C ARG A 60 2.27 2.52 -5.17
N LEU A 61 3.28 2.95 -4.44
CA LEU A 61 3.29 4.27 -3.80
C LEU A 61 3.26 5.40 -4.82
N THR A 62 2.57 6.48 -4.47
CA THR A 62 2.76 7.79 -5.12
C THR A 62 4.05 8.45 -4.61
N THR A 63 4.41 9.59 -5.19
CA THR A 63 5.49 10.43 -4.64
C THR A 63 5.16 10.84 -3.21
N ASP A 64 3.93 11.31 -2.98
CA ASP A 64 3.46 11.70 -1.63
C ASP A 64 3.42 10.52 -0.68
N GLY A 65 3.00 9.35 -1.16
CA GLY A 65 3.08 8.09 -0.42
C GLY A 65 4.49 7.72 0.00
N SER A 66 5.48 7.91 -0.89
CA SER A 66 6.88 7.63 -0.57
C SER A 66 7.41 8.58 0.51
N ILE A 67 7.10 9.88 0.42
CA ILE A 67 7.48 10.88 1.43
C ILE A 67 6.80 10.58 2.77
N ALA A 68 5.49 10.30 2.76
CA ALA A 68 4.74 9.95 3.96
C ALA A 68 5.27 8.67 4.63
N LYS A 69 5.73 7.70 3.83
CA LYS A 69 6.36 6.48 4.33
C LYS A 69 7.71 6.74 5.00
N SER A 70 8.57 7.58 4.42
CA SER A 70 9.84 7.99 5.06
C SER A 70 9.60 8.71 6.38
N ASN A 71 8.65 9.65 6.41
CA ASN A 71 8.25 10.33 7.65
C ASN A 71 7.74 9.36 8.72
N LEU A 72 6.97 8.33 8.32
CA LEU A 72 6.47 7.30 9.24
C LEU A 72 7.61 6.43 9.81
N ARG A 73 8.68 6.21 9.06
CA ARG A 73 9.88 5.46 9.50
C ARG A 73 10.84 6.30 10.33
N GLY A 74 10.66 7.62 10.36
CA GLY A 74 11.59 8.55 11.02
C GLY A 74 12.89 8.76 10.25
N GLU A 75 12.85 8.62 8.93
CA GLU A 75 13.98 8.82 8.00
C GLU A 75 14.06 10.26 7.50
#